data_AF-A0A482XKD6-F1
#
_entry.id   AF-A0A482XKD6-F1
#
_cell.length_a   1.000
_cell.length_b   1.000
_cell.length_c   1.000
_cell.angle_alpha   90.00
_cell.angle_beta   90.00
_cell.angle_gamma   90.00
#
_symmetry.space_group_name_H-M   'P 1'
#
loop_
_entity.id
_entity.type
_entity.pdbx_description
1 polymer ?
#
loop_
_entity_poly.entity_id
_entity_poly.type
_entity_poly.pdbx_seq_one_letter_code
_entity_poly.pdbx_strand_id
1 'polypeptide(L)'
;FLLVTVASEETDGYKRFIRSTEINKIPVKVLGLGKEWLGGNMHSTGGGYKVNLLKEELQKYKNDENKIIMFTDSYDVIINGAMKNIIYRFKQLEARIVFSAESTCWPDESLAESYPATESKYKYLNSGGKNNYISSLIKD
;
A
#
# COMPACT_ATOMS: atom_id res chain seq x y z
N PHE A 1 -0.51 -12.27 8.38
CA PHE A 1 -0.78 -11.30 7.30
C PHE A 1 -1.80 -10.30 7.80
N LEU A 2 -1.59 -9.01 7.54
CA LEU A 2 -2.54 -7.94 7.85
C LEU A 2 -2.53 -6.94 6.69
N LEU A 3 -3.70 -6.60 6.16
CA LEU A 3 -3.85 -5.48 5.25
C LEU A 3 -4.09 -4.21 6.06
N VAL A 4 -3.31 -3.18 5.83
CA VAL A 4 -3.44 -1.87 6.47
C VAL A 4 -3.80 -0.86 5.39
N THR A 5 -4.74 0.02 5.70
CA THR A 5 -5.10 1.14 4.82
C THR A 5 -5.41 2.38 5.65
N VAL A 6 -5.51 3.52 4.96
CA VAL A 6 -5.99 4.77 5.54
C VAL A 6 -7.28 5.18 4.85
N ALA A 7 -8.25 5.61 5.64
CA ALA A 7 -9.48 6.24 5.21
C ALA A 7 -9.91 7.23 6.30
N SER A 8 -10.25 8.47 5.93
CA SER A 8 -10.87 9.43 6.86
C SER A 8 -12.38 9.27 6.90
N GLU A 9 -12.99 8.83 5.79
CA GLU A 9 -14.44 8.79 5.57
C GLU A 9 -14.86 7.50 4.85
N GLU A 10 -16.13 7.13 5.02
CA GLU A 10 -16.74 5.98 4.34
C GLU A 10 -17.26 6.31 2.94
N THR A 11 -16.35 6.69 2.05
CA THR A 11 -16.66 6.94 0.63
C THR A 11 -17.14 5.66 -0.07
N ASP A 12 -17.79 5.80 -1.23
CA ASP A 12 -18.18 4.63 -2.04
C ASP A 12 -16.98 3.78 -2.48
N GLY A 13 -15.86 4.44 -2.75
CA GLY A 13 -14.57 3.80 -3.03
C GLY A 13 -14.10 2.94 -1.86
N TYR A 14 -14.09 3.51 -0.65
CA TYR A 14 -13.78 2.79 0.58
C TYR A 14 -14.71 1.60 0.81
N LYS A 15 -16.03 1.77 0.67
CA LYS A 15 -17.01 0.69 0.85
C LYS A 15 -16.76 -0.46 -0.14
N ARG A 16 -16.44 -0.13 -1.39
CA ARG A 16 -16.06 -1.13 -2.41
C ARG A 16 -14.76 -1.85 -2.04
N PHE A 17 -13.77 -1.14 -1.52
CA PHE A 17 -12.55 -1.73 -1.01
C PHE A 17 -12.84 -2.71 0.14
N ILE A 18 -13.55 -2.28 1.19
CA ILE A 18 -13.90 -3.14 2.34
C ILE A 18 -14.63 -4.39 1.88
N ARG A 19 -15.67 -4.25 1.06
CA ARG A 19 -16.40 -5.39 0.47
C ARG A 19 -15.46 -6.36 -0.25
N SER A 20 -14.49 -5.87 -1.02
CA SER A 20 -13.51 -6.73 -1.70
C SER A 20 -12.61 -7.49 -0.73
N THR A 21 -12.24 -6.89 0.41
CA THR A 21 -11.46 -7.57 1.46
C THR A 21 -12.26 -8.68 2.14
N GLU A 22 -13.55 -8.45 2.41
CA GLU A 22 -14.46 -9.43 3.01
C GLU A 22 -14.65 -10.65 2.11
N ILE A 23 -14.91 -10.42 0.82
CA ILE A 23 -15.05 -11.47 -0.20
C ILE A 23 -13.79 -12.35 -0.24
N ASN A 24 -12.61 -11.73 -0.17
CA ASN A 24 -11.33 -12.44 -0.20
C ASN A 24 -10.85 -12.92 1.18
N LYS A 25 -11.65 -12.73 2.24
CA LYS A 25 -11.35 -13.10 3.64
C LYS A 25 -10.00 -12.56 4.11
N ILE A 26 -9.73 -11.29 3.80
CA ILE A 26 -8.49 -10.61 4.18
C ILE A 26 -8.72 -9.77 5.45
N PRO A 27 -7.96 -10.01 6.54
CA PRO A 27 -8.05 -9.15 7.71
C PRO A 27 -7.52 -7.75 7.37
N VAL A 28 -8.33 -6.74 7.65
CA VAL A 28 -8.03 -5.34 7.34
C VAL A 28 -8.00 -4.47 8.60
N LYS A 29 -7.01 -3.58 8.68
CA LYS A 29 -6.88 -2.52 9.67
C LYS A 29 -7.03 -1.19 8.96
N VAL A 30 -8.10 -0.46 9.26
CA VAL A 30 -8.34 0.88 8.74
C VAL A 30 -7.84 1.90 9.76
N LEU A 31 -6.98 2.81 9.31
CA LEU A 31 -6.41 3.89 10.11
C LEU A 31 -7.08 5.22 9.72
N GLY A 32 -7.31 6.09 10.72
CA GLY A 32 -7.80 7.45 10.50
C GLY A 32 -9.31 7.60 10.30
N LEU A 33 -10.10 6.53 10.36
CA LEU A 33 -11.54 6.61 10.09
C LEU A 33 -12.24 7.50 11.12
N GLY A 34 -13.06 8.44 10.63
CA GLY A 34 -13.75 9.44 11.45
C GLY A 34 -12.85 10.56 11.97
N LYS A 35 -11.57 10.60 11.57
CA LYS A 35 -10.64 11.70 11.89
C LYS A 35 -10.51 12.65 10.70
N GLU A 36 -10.28 13.92 11.00
CA GLU A 36 -9.96 14.92 10.00
C GLU A 36 -8.71 14.52 9.19
N TRP A 37 -8.78 14.73 7.88
CA TRP A 37 -7.67 14.47 6.98
C TRP A 37 -6.63 15.59 7.04
N LEU A 38 -5.40 15.26 7.48
CA LEU A 38 -4.30 16.22 7.65
C LEU A 38 -3.19 16.08 6.60
N GLY A 39 -3.44 15.38 5.50
CA GLY A 39 -2.40 15.09 4.49
C GLY A 39 -2.38 16.02 3.29
N GLY A 40 -3.06 17.17 3.36
CA GLY A 40 -3.10 18.16 2.27
C GLY A 40 -3.95 17.71 1.08
N ASN A 41 -3.79 18.40 -0.06
CA ASN A 41 -4.53 18.10 -1.28
C ASN A 41 -3.86 16.96 -2.05
N MET A 42 -4.60 15.89 -2.34
CA MET A 42 -4.14 14.74 -3.13
C MET A 42 -4.00 15.02 -4.64
N HIS A 43 -4.36 16.22 -5.10
CA HIS A 43 -4.11 16.71 -6.46
C HIS A 43 -2.70 17.25 -6.68
N SER A 44 -1.90 17.37 -5.61
CA SER A 44 -0.48 17.75 -5.65
C SER A 44 0.35 16.77 -4.79
N THR A 45 1.61 17.10 -4.54
CA THR A 45 2.38 16.42 -3.49
C THR A 45 1.64 16.52 -2.15
N GLY A 46 1.59 15.41 -1.42
CA GLY A 46 0.77 15.27 -0.21
C GLY A 46 0.73 13.83 0.30
N GLY A 47 -0.13 13.56 1.28
CA GLY A 47 -0.38 12.22 1.78
C GLY A 47 0.59 11.68 2.82
N GLY A 48 1.60 12.46 3.25
CA GLY A 48 2.52 12.09 4.33
C GLY A 48 1.83 11.74 5.65
N TYR A 49 0.61 12.26 5.87
CA TYR A 49 -0.23 11.86 7.01
C TYR A 49 -0.46 10.34 7.08
N LYS A 50 -0.60 9.66 5.94
CA LYS A 50 -0.73 8.20 5.86
C LYS A 50 0.50 7.49 6.43
N VAL A 51 1.69 8.01 6.12
CA VAL A 51 2.97 7.45 6.59
C VAL A 51 3.08 7.56 8.11
N ASN A 52 2.66 8.68 8.70
CA ASN A 52 2.67 8.84 10.17
C ASN A 52 1.72 7.85 10.85
N LEU A 53 0.50 7.69 10.34
CA LEU A 53 -0.46 6.71 10.84
C LEU A 53 0.07 5.28 10.72
N LEU A 54 0.65 4.94 9.56
CA LEU A 54 1.24 3.63 9.33
C LEU A 54 2.42 3.38 10.30
N LYS A 55 3.33 4.36 10.45
CA LYS A 55 4.48 4.26 11.36
C LYS A 55 4.05 3.96 12.80
N GLU A 56 3.02 4.64 13.29
CA GLU A 56 2.46 4.40 14.62
C GLU A 56 1.89 2.98 14.76
N GLU A 57 1.14 2.51 13.76
CA GLU A 57 0.55 1.17 13.77
C GLU A 57 1.63 0.08 13.72
N LEU A 58 2.69 0.27 12.92
CA LEU A 58 3.80 -0.69 12.79
C LEU A 58 4.54 -0.92 14.11
N GLN A 59 4.57 0.06 15.03
CA GLN A 59 5.21 -0.11 16.34
C GLN A 59 4.62 -1.28 17.16
N LYS A 60 3.36 -1.63 16.92
CA LYS A 60 2.68 -2.75 17.59
C LYS A 60 3.20 -4.11 17.16
N TYR A 61 3.89 -4.18 16.02
CA TYR A 61 4.35 -5.43 15.40
C TYR A 61 5.87 -5.55 15.30
N LYS A 62 6.63 -4.58 15.84
CA LYS A 62 8.10 -4.51 15.75
C LYS A 62 8.89 -5.74 16.25
N ASN A 63 8.26 -6.60 17.05
CA ASN A 63 8.85 -7.81 17.62
C ASN A 63 8.29 -9.10 16.99
N ASP A 64 7.46 -9.00 15.94
CA ASP A 64 6.86 -10.14 15.25
C ASP A 64 7.51 -10.34 13.88
N GLU A 65 8.65 -11.05 13.86
CA GLU A 65 9.44 -11.37 12.66
C GLU A 65 8.68 -12.21 11.61
N ASN A 66 7.53 -12.80 12.00
CA ASN A 66 6.68 -13.58 11.11
C ASN A 66 5.52 -12.77 10.55
N LYS A 67 5.36 -11.51 10.96
CA LYS A 67 4.30 -10.64 10.47
C LYS A 67 4.60 -10.24 9.02
N ILE A 68 3.60 -10.41 8.18
CA ILE A 68 3.56 -9.82 6.84
C ILE A 68 2.49 -8.75 6.87
N ILE A 69 2.88 -7.50 6.57
CA ILE A 69 1.99 -6.35 6.54
C ILE A 69 1.93 -5.82 5.13
N MET A 70 0.71 -5.68 4.59
CA MET A 70 0.44 -5.10 3.28
C MET A 70 -0.17 -3.72 3.48
N PHE A 71 0.34 -2.68 2.83
CA PHE A 71 -0.28 -1.36 2.85
C PHE A 71 -0.76 -0.93 1.45
N THR A 72 -1.97 -0.38 1.38
CA THR A 72 -2.59 0.11 0.15
C THR A 72 -3.53 1.28 0.45
N ASP A 73 -3.78 2.13 -0.54
CA ASP A 73 -4.92 3.06 -0.50
C ASP A 73 -6.26 2.31 -0.54
N SER A 74 -7.35 3.00 -0.15
CA SER A 74 -8.68 2.40 -0.05
C SER A 74 -9.71 3.02 -1.01
N TYR A 75 -9.56 4.28 -1.39
CA TYR A 75 -10.62 4.99 -2.14
C TYR A 75 -10.69 4.57 -3.62
N ASP A 76 -9.57 4.16 -4.21
CA ASP A 76 -9.44 3.80 -5.61
C ASP A 76 -8.85 2.40 -5.83
N VAL A 77 -8.93 1.53 -4.82
CA VAL A 77 -8.38 0.17 -4.83
C VAL A 77 -9.48 -0.87 -4.63
N ILE A 78 -9.30 -2.04 -5.28
CA ILE A 78 -10.02 -3.27 -4.94
C ILE A 78 -9.01 -4.40 -4.74
N ILE A 79 -9.33 -5.32 -3.84
CA ILE A 79 -8.55 -6.55 -3.68
C ILE A 79 -9.17 -7.66 -4.53
N ASN A 80 -8.39 -8.19 -5.47
CA ASN A 80 -8.83 -9.20 -6.43
C ASN A 80 -8.09 -10.54 -6.28
N GLY A 81 -7.60 -10.86 -5.09
CA GLY A 81 -6.86 -12.09 -4.85
C GLY A 81 -6.98 -12.55 -3.40
N ALA A 82 -7.03 -13.87 -3.23
CA ALA A 82 -7.05 -14.48 -1.91
C ALA A 82 -5.73 -14.25 -1.15
N MET A 83 -5.82 -14.10 0.16
CA MET A 83 -4.68 -13.88 1.06
C MET A 83 -3.53 -14.86 0.82
N LYS A 84 -3.81 -16.16 0.64
CA LYS A 84 -2.78 -17.18 0.41
C LYS A 84 -1.96 -16.91 -0.86
N ASN A 85 -2.61 -16.46 -1.93
CA ASN A 85 -1.95 -16.18 -3.20
C ASN A 85 -1.07 -14.93 -3.12
N ILE A 86 -1.52 -13.90 -2.37
CA ILE A 86 -0.72 -12.70 -2.11
C ILE A 86 0.56 -13.06 -1.34
N ILE A 87 0.42 -13.80 -0.24
CA ILE A 87 1.58 -14.24 0.57
C ILE A 87 2.52 -15.12 -0.25
N TYR A 88 1.98 -16.05 -1.04
CA TYR A 88 2.78 -16.93 -1.89
C TYR A 88 3.63 -16.13 -2.87
N ARG A 89 3.02 -15.22 -3.63
CA ARG A 89 3.72 -14.36 -4.60
C ARG A 89 4.76 -13.45 -3.92
N PHE A 90 4.44 -12.89 -2.76
CA PHE A 90 5.39 -12.08 -2.00
C PHE A 90 6.64 -12.87 -1.61
N LYS A 91 6.46 -14.09 -1.08
CA LYS A 91 7.59 -14.94 -0.68
C LYS A 91 8.49 -15.31 -1.87
N GLN A 92 7.93 -15.47 -3.06
CA GLN A 92 8.70 -15.74 -4.28
C GLN A 92 9.57 -14.57 -4.74
N LEU A 93 9.28 -13.35 -4.29
CA LEU A 93 10.12 -12.18 -4.62
C LEU A 93 11.41 -12.14 -3.80
N GLU A 94 11.54 -12.99 -2.77
CA GLU A 94 12.72 -13.10 -1.90
C GLU A 94 13.21 -11.77 -1.31
N ALA A 95 12.29 -10.81 -1.19
CA ALA A 95 12.53 -9.48 -0.69
C ALA A 95 11.91 -9.28 0.69
N ARG A 96 12.56 -8.44 1.52
CA ARG A 96 11.99 -8.00 2.80
C ARG A 96 10.88 -6.99 2.60
N ILE A 97 11.09 -6.06 1.67
CA ILE A 97 10.13 -5.02 1.32
C ILE A 97 9.95 -4.99 -0.19
N VAL A 98 8.68 -4.96 -0.64
CA VAL A 98 8.32 -4.86 -2.06
C VAL A 98 7.37 -3.70 -2.22
N PHE A 99 7.68 -2.75 -3.10
CA PHE A 99 6.78 -1.65 -3.48
C PHE A 99 6.12 -1.93 -4.83
N SER A 100 4.94 -1.33 -5.06
CA SER A 100 4.34 -1.29 -6.39
C SER A 100 5.17 -0.44 -7.33
N ALA A 101 5.11 -0.74 -8.63
CA ALA A 101 5.86 -0.04 -9.66
C ALA A 101 4.93 0.65 -10.67
N GLU A 102 5.32 1.83 -11.14
CA GLU A 102 4.65 2.60 -12.18
C GLU A 102 5.63 3.03 -13.29
N SER A 103 5.08 3.56 -14.39
CA SER A 103 5.85 4.00 -15.56
C SER A 103 6.35 5.43 -15.49
N THR A 104 5.89 6.21 -14.51
CA THR A 104 6.21 7.64 -14.40
C THR A 104 7.06 7.90 -13.16
N CYS A 105 8.17 8.65 -13.31
CA CYS A 105 8.98 9.07 -12.17
C CYS A 105 8.34 10.34 -11.59
N TRP A 106 7.71 10.23 -10.43
CA TRP A 106 7.01 11.34 -9.79
C TRP A 106 7.31 11.33 -8.28
N PRO A 107 7.38 12.49 -7.61
CA PRO A 107 7.21 13.85 -8.14
C PRO A 107 8.48 14.46 -8.75
N ASP A 108 9.64 13.88 -8.46
CA ASP A 108 10.94 14.41 -8.88
C ASP A 108 11.54 13.56 -10.02
N GLU A 109 11.33 14.01 -11.26
CA GLU A 109 11.81 13.33 -12.45
C GLU A 109 13.35 13.22 -12.52
N SER A 110 14.08 14.08 -11.81
CA SER A 110 15.55 14.03 -11.79
C SER A 110 16.08 12.72 -11.16
N LEU A 111 15.27 12.02 -10.37
CA LEU A 111 15.62 10.74 -9.77
C LEU A 111 15.55 9.57 -10.75
N ALA A 112 15.00 9.75 -11.96
CA ALA A 112 14.77 8.66 -12.91
C ALA A 112 16.04 7.87 -13.28
N GLU A 113 17.18 8.56 -13.34
CA GLU A 113 18.49 7.98 -13.61
C GLU A 113 19.05 7.18 -12.42
N SER A 114 18.60 7.47 -11.19
CA SER A 114 19.00 6.75 -9.97
C SER A 114 18.30 5.40 -9.81
N TYR A 115 17.21 5.16 -10.54
CA TYR A 115 16.52 3.86 -10.52
C TYR A 115 17.28 2.81 -11.34
N PRO A 116 17.40 1.56 -10.85
CA PRO A 116 18.04 0.46 -11.57
C PRO A 116 17.48 0.26 -12.98
N ALA A 117 18.34 -0.13 -13.91
CA ALA A 117 17.90 -0.51 -15.25
C ALA A 117 16.97 -1.74 -15.20
N THR A 118 15.95 -1.74 -16.05
CA THR A 118 14.97 -2.82 -16.18
C THR A 118 14.41 -2.85 -17.59
N GLU A 119 14.05 -4.04 -18.07
CA GLU A 119 13.36 -4.23 -19.36
C GLU A 119 11.86 -3.91 -19.27
N SER A 120 11.32 -3.81 -18.05
CA SER A 120 9.94 -3.45 -17.81
C SER A 120 9.71 -1.95 -17.98
N LYS A 121 8.57 -1.56 -18.57
CA LYS A 121 8.12 -0.17 -18.57
C LYS A 121 7.74 0.36 -17.17
N TYR A 122 7.51 -0.54 -16.22
CA TYR A 122 7.25 -0.19 -14.82
C TYR A 122 8.57 -0.20 -14.06
N LYS A 123 9.12 0.99 -13.83
CA LYS A 123 10.46 1.20 -13.27
C LYS A 123 10.44 1.94 -11.93
N TYR A 124 9.47 2.82 -11.73
CA TYR A 124 9.49 3.79 -10.63
C TYR A 124 8.57 3.35 -9.50
N LEU A 125 8.89 3.74 -8.27
CA LEU A 125 8.10 3.37 -7.09
C LEU A 125 6.75 4.10 -7.10
N ASN A 126 5.67 3.35 -6.83
CA ASN A 126 4.36 3.89 -6.48
C ASN A 126 4.06 3.58 -5.01
N SER A 127 3.63 4.59 -4.24
CA SER A 127 3.34 4.46 -2.80
C SER A 127 1.86 4.23 -2.45
N GLY A 128 0.95 4.42 -3.40
CA GLY A 128 -0.50 4.27 -3.21
C GLY A 128 -1.07 2.91 -3.62
N GLY A 129 -0.33 2.15 -4.44
CA GLY A 129 -0.82 0.94 -5.08
C GLY A 129 -1.75 1.23 -6.27
N LYS A 130 -1.46 2.28 -7.06
CA LYS A 130 -2.27 2.65 -8.21
C LYS A 130 -1.74 2.00 -9.49
N ASN A 131 -2.58 1.14 -10.08
CA ASN A 131 -2.35 0.24 -11.23
C ASN A 131 -1.51 -1.01 -10.95
N ASN A 132 -2.18 -2.16 -11.10
CA ASN A 132 -1.69 -3.53 -11.27
C ASN A 132 -0.31 -3.86 -10.65
N TYR A 133 -0.38 -4.52 -9.49
CA TYR A 133 0.66 -5.27 -8.75
C TYR A 133 1.21 -4.61 -7.46
N ILE A 134 0.83 -5.26 -6.35
CA ILE A 134 1.50 -5.38 -5.03
C ILE A 134 1.99 -4.06 -4.39
N SER A 135 1.07 -3.46 -3.62
CA SER A 135 1.26 -2.81 -2.31
C SER A 135 2.60 -3.01 -1.60
N SER A 136 3.05 -2.00 -0.86
CA SER A 136 4.19 -2.12 0.06
C SER A 136 3.96 -3.27 1.05
N LEU A 137 4.70 -4.36 0.88
CA LEU A 137 4.72 -5.48 1.81
C LEU A 137 5.97 -5.37 2.66
N ILE A 138 5.83 -5.30 3.97
CA ILE A 138 6.95 -5.24 4.92
C ILE A 138 7.04 -6.57 5.65
N LYS A 139 8.25 -7.14 5.66
CA LYS A 139 8.72 -8.18 6.56
C LYS A 139 9.98 -7.64 7.25
N ASP A 140 9.94 -7.45 8.56
CA ASP A 140 11.12 -7.10 9.36
C ASP A 140 12.08 -8.30 9.43
#